data_AF-A0AAX0S1Y9-F1
#
_entry.id   AF-A0AAX0S1Y9-F1
#
_cell.length_a   1.000
_cell.length_b   1.000
_cell.length_c   1.000
_cell.angle_alpha   90.00
_cell.angle_beta   90.00
_cell.angle_gamma   90.00
#
_symmetry.space_group_name_H-M   'P 1'
#
loop_
_entity.id
_entity.type
_entity.pdbx_description
1 polymer ?
#
loop_
_entity_poly.entity_id
_entity_poly.type
_entity_poly.pdbx_seq_one_letter_code
_entity_poly.pdbx_strand_id
1 'polypeptide(L)' 'MKVYVLDKGVILSGKSWEIVQKLKQLQNKYVYINDWIADIHDQQATSPLKRIK' A
#
# COMPACT_ATOMS: atom_id res chain seq x y z
N MET A 1 11.63 -4.03 -1.18
CA MET A 1 10.35 -3.97 -1.94
C MET A 1 9.73 -2.57 -1.91
N LYS A 2 9.29 -2.05 -3.07
CA LYS A 2 8.50 -0.82 -3.25
C LYS A 2 7.04 -1.18 -3.55
N VAL A 3 6.10 -0.38 -3.04
CA VAL A 3 4.66 -0.52 -3.32
C VAL A 3 4.20 0.74 -4.05
N TYR A 4 3.55 0.58 -5.19
CA TYR A 4 2.87 1.65 -5.90
C TYR A 4 1.37 1.38 -5.84
N VAL A 5 0.62 2.27 -5.20
CA VAL A 5 -0.83 2.18 -5.12
C VAL A 5 -1.41 3.03 -6.24
N LEU A 6 -2.27 2.43 -7.05
CA LEU A 6 -3.07 3.09 -8.08
C LEU A 6 -4.53 3.11 -7.64
N ASP A 7 -5.37 3.88 -8.33
CA ASP A 7 -6.80 3.99 -8.00
C ASP A 7 -7.55 2.66 -7.92
N LYS A 8 -7.16 1.68 -8.74
CA LYS A 8 -7.86 0.38 -8.86
C LYS A 8 -6.98 -0.84 -8.60
N GLY A 9 -5.75 -0.63 -8.12
CA GLY A 9 -4.81 -1.75 -7.97
C GLY A 9 -3.52 -1.37 -7.28
N VAL A 10 -2.68 -2.37 -7.07
CA VAL A 10 -1.39 -2.19 -6.38
C VAL A 10 -0.29 -2.95 -7.12
N ILE A 11 0.85 -2.28 -7.32
CA ILE A 11 2.04 -2.84 -7.94
C ILE A 11 3.11 -3.01 -6.87
N LEU A 12 3.59 -4.24 -6.69
CA LEU A 12 4.66 -4.59 -5.77
C LEU A 12 5.92 -4.89 -6.59
N SER A 13 7.01 -4.15 -6.33
CA SER A 13 8.29 -4.34 -7.03
C SER A 13 9.39 -4.67 -6.04
N GLY A 14 10.11 -5.78 -6.23
CA GLY A 14 11.17 -6.20 -5.33
C GLY A 14 11.54 -7.67 -5.50
N LYS A 15 12.29 -8.21 -4.53
CA LYS A 15 12.63 -9.63 -4.50
C LYS A 15 11.35 -10.45 -4.25
N SER A 16 11.19 -11.58 -4.94
CA SER A 16 9.98 -12.40 -4.86
C SER A 16 9.60 -12.78 -3.43
N TRP A 17 10.57 -13.13 -2.59
CA TRP A 17 10.31 -13.50 -1.20
C TRP A 17 9.80 -12.33 -0.35
N GLU A 18 10.26 -11.10 -0.61
CA GLU A 18 9.80 -9.90 0.10
C GLU A 18 8.33 -9.63 -0.22
N ILE A 19 7.95 -9.82 -1.49
CA ILE A 19 6.59 -9.65 -1.97
C ILE A 19 5.67 -10.68 -1.31
N VAL A 20 6.06 -11.96 -1.29
CA VAL A 20 5.29 -13.03 -0.64
C VAL A 20 5.13 -12.76 0.85
N GLN A 21 6.20 -12.34 1.54
CA GLN A 21 6.11 -12.01 2.96
C GLN A 21 5.17 -10.83 3.20
N LYS A 22 5.22 -9.79 2.36
CA LYS A 22 4.35 -8.62 2.50
C LYS A 22 2.88 -8.98 2.27
N LEU A 23 2.59 -9.80 1.26
CA LEU A 23 1.23 -10.30 1.01
C LEU A 23 0.71 -11.12 2.20
N LYS A 24 1.54 -11.98 2.80
CA LYS A 24 1.18 -12.72 4.03
C LYS A 24 0.91 -11.83 5.24
N GLN A 25 1.55 -10.67 5.32
CA GLN A 25 1.25 -9.70 6.38
C GLN A 25 -0.08 -8.99 6.10
N LEU A 26 -0.33 -8.61 4.85
CA LEU A 26 -1.54 -7.90 4.45
C LEU A 26 -2.79 -8.78 4.53
N GLN A 27 -2.70 -10.07 4.21
CA GLN A 27 -3.83 -11.00 4.33
C GLN A 27 -4.40 -11.07 5.76
N ASN A 28 -3.58 -10.82 6.78
CA ASN A 28 -4.01 -10.83 8.18
C ASN A 28 -4.73 -9.53 8.56
N LYS A 29 -4.53 -8.45 7.80
CA LYS A 29 -5.06 -7.12 8.08
C LYS A 29 -6.26 -6.76 7.20
N TYR A 30 -6.30 -7.23 5.96
CA TYR A 30 -7.34 -6.91 4.98
C TYR A 30 -7.85 -8.18 4.31
N VAL A 31 -9.17 -8.29 4.20
CA VAL A 31 -9.83 -9.38 3.46
C VAL A 31 -9.78 -9.11 1.96
N TYR A 32 -10.03 -7.85 1.57
CA TYR A 32 -10.03 -7.43 0.18
C TYR A 32 -8.93 -6.41 -0.13
N ILE A 33 -8.47 -6.43 -1.38
CA ILE A 33 -7.51 -5.43 -1.90
C ILE A 33 -8.13 -4.04 -1.89
N ASN A 34 -9.45 -3.91 -2.11
CA ASN A 34 -10.15 -2.63 -2.05
C ASN A 34 -10.05 -1.98 -0.67
N ASP A 35 -10.16 -2.75 0.41
CA ASP A 35 -10.04 -2.25 1.78
C ASP A 35 -8.62 -1.71 2.03
N TRP A 36 -7.62 -2.42 1.52
CA TRP A 36 -6.24 -1.97 1.60
C TRP A 36 -6.00 -0.68 0.81
N ILE A 37 -6.55 -0.59 -0.41
CA ILE A 37 -6.45 0.60 -1.25
C ILE A 37 -7.13 1.79 -0.55
N ALA A 38 -8.32 1.61 0.00
CA ALA A 38 -9.06 2.65 0.72
C ALA A 38 -8.30 3.16 1.94
N ASP A 39 -7.74 2.25 2.74
CA ASP A 39 -6.93 2.58 3.92
C ASP A 39 -5.70 3.42 3.53
N ILE A 40 -5.00 3.08 2.45
CA ILE A 40 -3.85 3.88 1.99
C ILE A 40 -4.26 5.27 1.49
N HIS A 41 -5.38 5.38 0.76
CA HIS A 41 -5.86 6.68 0.28
C HIS A 41 -6.30 7.59 1.44
N ASP A 42 -6.93 7.03 2.48
CA ASP A 42 -7.30 7.76 3.69
C ASP A 42 -6.08 8.32 4.43
N GLN A 43 -5.01 7.53 4.56
CA GLN A 43 -3.75 7.96 5.17
C GLN A 43 -3.01 9.05 4.38
N GLN A 44 -3.21 9.12 3.06
CA GLN A 44 -2.65 10.20 2.23
C GLN A 44 -3.37 11.52 2.43
N ALA A 45 -4.69 11.51 2.70
CA ALA A 45 -5.47 12.71 2.96
C ALA A 45 -5.05 13.42 4.25
N THR A 46 -4.51 12.69 5.23
CA THR A 46 -4.04 13.24 6.51
C THR A 46 -2.59 13.71 6.51
N SER A 47 -1.86 13.58 5.39
CA SER A 47 -0.46 14.04 5.31
C SER A 47 -0.41 15.54 5.04
N PRO A 48 -0.06 16.41 6.02
CA PRO A 48 0.08 17.84 5.77
C PRO A 48 1.20 18.05 4.75
N LEU A 49 0.90 18.82 3.70
CA LEU A 49 1.83 19.18 2.63
C LEU A 49 3.15 19.66 3.23
N LYS A 50 4.22 18.87 3.06
CA LYS A 50 5.57 19.24 3.48
C LYS A 50 6.04 20.40 2.59
N ARG A 51 5.79 21.64 3.03
CA ARG A 51 6.27 22.86 2.37
C ARG A 51 7.79 22.86 2.40
N ILE A 52 8.41 22.49 1.29
CA ILE A 52 9.85 22.63 1.06
C ILE A 52 10.07 24.10 0.67
N LYS A 53 10.86 24.83 1.47
CA LYS A 53 11.32 26.20 1.17
C LYS A 53 12.56 26.15 0.28
#